data_AF-A0AAE0UNZ9-F1
#
_entry.id   AF-A0AAE0UNZ9-F1
#
_cell.length_a   1.000
_cell.length_b   1.000
_cell.length_c   1.000
_cell.angle_alpha   90.00
_cell.angle_beta   90.00
_cell.angle_gamma   90.00
#
_symmetry.space_group_name_H-M   'P 1'
#
loop_
_entity.id
_entity.type
_entity.pdbx_description
1 polymer ?
#
loop_
_entity_poly.entity_id
_entity_poly.type
_entity_poly.pdbx_seq_one_letter_code
_entity_poly.pdbx_strand_id
1 'polypeptide(L)' 'MTTLSEEIKEIICKTLPNLSEETQLQIISKLQSSGLELKEDLKYVQKEDIADLLPIIQLRKLMDAFKQGVCHCS' A
#
# COMPACT_ATOMS: atom_id res chain seq x y z
N MET A 1 17.34 3.35 9.53
CA MET A 1 16.34 2.28 9.69
C MET A 1 15.05 2.83 9.12
N THR A 2 14.74 2.53 7.86
CA THR A 2 13.45 2.92 7.27
C THR A 2 12.37 2.13 7.96
N THR A 3 11.32 2.82 8.42
CA THR A 3 10.18 2.13 9.02
C THR A 3 9.32 1.51 7.92
N LEU A 4 8.65 0.39 8.18
CA LEU A 4 7.72 -0.24 7.24
C LEU A 4 6.72 0.78 6.65
N SER A 5 6.26 1.70 7.50
CA SER A 5 5.39 2.83 7.16
C SER A 5 5.94 3.65 5.99
N GLU A 6 7.25 3.94 6.00
CA GLU A 6 7.90 4.70 4.93
C GLU A 6 8.00 3.90 3.64
N GLU A 7 8.33 2.61 3.69
CA GLU A 7 8.35 1.76 2.49
C GLU A 7 6.96 1.67 1.84
N ILE A 8 5.92 1.45 2.65
CA ILE A 8 4.53 1.41 2.17
C ILE A 8 4.15 2.78 1.59
N LYS A 9 4.48 3.88 2.28
CA LYS A 9 4.24 5.24 1.80
C LYS A 9 4.91 5.48 0.45
N GLU A 10 6.15 5.02 0.28
CA GLU A 10 6.90 5.17 -0.96
C GLU A 10 6.24 4.40 -2.12
N ILE A 11 5.76 3.18 -1.87
CA ILE A 11 5.04 2.37 -2.88
C ILE A 11 3.71 3.03 -3.25
N ILE A 12 2.94 3.51 -2.25
CA ILE A 12 1.69 4.23 -2.49
C ILE A 12 1.97 5.49 -3.30
N CYS A 13 2.98 6.27 -2.94
CA CYS A 13 3.33 7.52 -3.62
C CYS A 13 3.85 7.26 -5.05
N LYS A 14 4.64 6.21 -5.28
CA LYS A 14 5.07 5.78 -6.61
C LYS A 14 3.90 5.36 -7.49
N THR A 15 2.91 4.69 -6.92
CA THR A 15 1.76 4.16 -7.69
C THR A 15 0.68 5.21 -7.90
N LEU A 16 0.45 6.03 -6.88
CA LEU A 16 -0.59 7.03 -6.80
C LEU A 16 0.02 8.35 -6.28
N PRO A 17 0.83 9.05 -7.11
CA PRO A 17 1.46 10.31 -6.72
C PRO A 17 0.43 11.43 -6.46
N ASN A 18 -0.80 11.26 -6.94
CA ASN A 18 -1.91 12.20 -6.72
C ASN A 18 -2.74 11.88 -5.46
N LEU A 19 -2.29 10.93 -4.62
CA LEU A 19 -3.01 10.56 -3.40
C LEU A 19 -2.63 11.50 -2.25
N SER A 20 -3.64 12.01 -1.54
CA SER A 20 -3.44 12.86 -0.36
C SER A 20 -2.69 12.13 0.74
N GLU A 21 -1.83 12.84 1.47
CA GLU A 21 -1.06 12.28 2.59
C GLU A 21 -1.96 11.68 3.68
N GLU A 22 -3.12 12.28 3.95
CA GLU A 22 -4.13 11.74 4.87
C GLU A 22 -4.58 10.34 4.46
N THR A 23 -4.92 10.14 3.18
CA THR A 23 -5.34 8.83 2.66
C THR A 23 -4.20 7.83 2.69
N GLN A 24 -2.95 8.25 2.41
CA GLN A 24 -1.77 7.39 2.55
C GLN A 24 -1.61 6.90 3.99
N LEU A 25 -1.70 7.80 4.97
CA LEU A 25 -1.62 7.46 6.39
C LEU A 25 -2.76 6.55 6.84
N GLN A 26 -3.98 6.77 6.35
CA GLN A 26 -5.10 5.88 6.63
C GLN A 26 -4.87 4.48 6.09
N ILE A 27 -4.37 4.36 4.85
CA ILE A 27 -4.02 3.06 4.25
C ILE A 27 -2.95 2.38 5.11
N ILE A 28 -1.85 3.07 5.43
CA ILE A 28 -0.77 2.52 6.27
C ILE A 28 -1.32 2.05 7.62
N SER A 29 -2.13 2.87 8.29
CA SER A 29 -2.71 2.52 9.58
C SER A 29 -3.65 1.32 9.48
N LYS A 30 -4.47 1.25 8.42
CA LYS A 30 -5.39 0.13 8.17
C LYS A 30 -4.61 -1.16 7.93
N LEU A 31 -3.57 -1.09 7.11
CA LEU A 31 -2.67 -2.19 6.82
C LEU A 31 -1.98 -2.70 8.09
N GLN A 32 -1.39 -1.80 8.89
CA GLN A 32 -0.81 -2.15 10.18
C GLN A 32 -1.84 -2.79 11.12
N SER A 33 -3.07 -2.28 11.14
CA SER A 33 -4.16 -2.86 11.94
C SER A 33 -4.65 -4.21 11.44
N SER A 34 -4.46 -4.53 10.15
CA SER A 34 -4.73 -5.87 9.59
C SER A 34 -3.64 -6.88 9.91
N GLY A 35 -2.58 -6.49 10.63
CA GLY A 35 -1.45 -7.36 10.98
C GLY A 35 -0.30 -7.31 9.97
N LEU A 36 -0.22 -6.24 9.16
CA LEU A 36 0.86 -6.06 8.21
C LEU A 36 2.13 -5.62 8.93
N GLU A 37 3.08 -6.54 9.10
CA GLU A 37 4.36 -6.32 9.78
C GLU A 37 5.52 -6.13 8.80
N LEU A 38 5.40 -6.68 7.58
CA LEU A 38 6.46 -6.68 6.58
C LEU A 38 5.95 -6.24 5.21
N LYS A 39 6.83 -5.68 4.36
CA LYS A 39 6.47 -5.34 2.98
C LYS A 39 5.97 -6.57 2.21
N GLU A 40 6.45 -7.75 2.58
CA GLU A 40 6.04 -9.01 1.97
C GLU A 40 4.57 -9.32 2.20
N ASP A 41 3.98 -8.81 3.28
CA ASP A 41 2.57 -8.99 3.59
C ASP A 41 1.67 -8.15 2.67
N LEU A 42 2.23 -7.14 1.98
CA LEU A 42 1.50 -6.37 0.96
C LEU A 42 0.94 -7.27 -0.16
N LYS A 43 1.54 -8.45 -0.38
CA LYS A 43 1.02 -9.43 -1.36
C LYS A 43 -0.29 -10.08 -0.93
N TYR A 44 -0.58 -10.10 0.38
CA TYR A 44 -1.81 -10.66 0.96
C TYR A 44 -2.93 -9.62 1.07
N VAL A 45 -2.60 -8.34 1.00
CA VAL A 45 -3.58 -7.24 1.01
C VAL A 45 -4.56 -7.44 -0.13
N GLN A 46 -5.85 -7.44 0.20
CA GLN A 46 -6.92 -7.56 -0.77
C GLN A 46 -7.56 -6.21 -1.09
N LYS A 47 -8.40 -6.22 -2.13
CA LYS A 47 -9.21 -5.05 -2.51
C LYS A 47 -10.04 -4.63 -1.32
N GLU A 48 -10.62 -5.60 -0.63
CA GLU A 48 -11.58 -5.41 0.45
C GLU A 48 -10.97 -4.67 1.66
N ASP A 49 -9.68 -4.86 1.96
CA ASP A 49 -9.00 -4.19 3.08
C ASP A 49 -8.95 -2.66 2.92
N ILE A 50 -8.79 -2.21 1.68
CA ILE A 50 -8.52 -0.80 1.32
C ILE A 50 -9.54 -0.23 0.32
N ALA A 51 -10.59 -0.98 -0.02
CA ALA A 51 -11.66 -0.57 -0.94
C ALA A 51 -12.48 0.60 -0.41
N ASP A 52 -12.57 0.71 0.92
CA ASP A 52 -13.25 1.81 1.59
C ASP A 52 -12.43 3.11 1.58
N LEU A 53 -11.10 2.99 1.39
CA LEU A 53 -10.17 4.11 1.44
C LEU A 53 -9.85 4.71 0.07
N LEU A 54 -10.05 3.94 -1.00
CA LEU A 54 -9.65 4.30 -2.36
C LEU A 54 -10.75 3.98 -3.37
N PRO A 55 -10.97 4.86 -4.37
CA PRO A 55 -11.81 4.53 -5.51
C PRO A 55 -11.26 3.33 -6.28
N ILE A 56 -12.16 2.52 -6.84
CA ILE A 56 -11.89 1.21 -7.48
C ILE A 56 -10.70 1.23 -8.45
N ILE A 57 -10.53 2.30 -9.22
CA ILE A 57 -9.43 2.43 -10.19
C ILE A 57 -8.08 2.61 -9.48
N GLN A 58 -8.02 3.47 -8.46
CA GLN A 58 -6.79 3.70 -7.70
C GLN A 58 -6.43 2.47 -6.87
N LEU A 59 -7.44 1.84 -6.26
CA LEU A 59 -7.32 0.58 -5.55
C LEU A 59 -6.69 -0.51 -6.41
N ARG A 60 -7.20 -0.72 -7.64
CA ARG A 60 -6.63 -1.71 -8.57
C ARG A 60 -5.18 -1.41 -8.89
N LYS A 61 -4.84 -0.15 -9.18
CA LYS A 61 -3.45 0.24 -9.46
C LYS A 61 -2.54 -0.03 -8.27
N LEU A 62 -2.96 0.37 -7.07
CA LEU A 62 -2.19 0.19 -5.85
C LEU A 62 -1.94 -1.29 -5.55
N MET A 63 -2.98 -2.11 -5.67
CA MET A 63 -2.83 -3.56 -5.48
C MET A 63 -1.95 -4.22 -6.52
N ASP A 64 -2.03 -3.77 -7.77
CA ASP A 64 -1.17 -4.27 -8.82
C ASP A 64 0.30 -3.93 -8.50
N ALA A 65 0.55 -2.71 -8.01
CA ALA A 65 1.87 -2.31 -7.54
C ALA A 65 2.32 -3.02 -6.26
N PHE A 66 1.43 -3.35 -5.33
CA PHE A 66 1.76 -4.18 -4.16
C PHE A 66 2.14 -5.60 -4.57
N LYS A 67 1.51 -6.15 -5.61
CA LYS A 67 1.90 -7.46 -6.17
C LYS A 67 3.20 -7.40 -6.98
N GLN A 68 3.42 -6.31 -7.72
CA GLN A 68 4.60 -6.15 -8.58
C GLN A 68 5.84 -5.67 -7.80
N GLY A 69 5.68 -4.80 -6.81
CA GLY A 69 6.76 -4.17 -6.03
C GLY A 69 7.45 -5.09 -5.04
N VAL A 70 6.94 -6.31 -4.83
CA VAL A 70 7.63 -7.37 -4.08
C VAL A 70 8.74 -8.02 -4.92
N CYS A 71 8.70 -7.89 -6.25
CA CYS A 71 9.80 -8.28 -7.13
C CYS A 71 10.86 -7.17 -7.20
N HIS A 72 11.77 -7.16 -6.23
CA HIS A 72 13.04 -6.47 -6.37
C HIS A 72 13.91 -7.28 -7.35
N CYS A 73 13.86 -6.97 -8.64
CA CYS A 73 14.94 -7.40 -9.54
C CYS A 73 16.11 -6.43 -9.38
N SER A 74 17.13 -6.93 -8.66
CA SER A 74 18.59 -6.69 -8.73
C SER A 74 19.11 -5.36 -9.28
#